data_AF-A0AA37PFV4-F1
#
_entry.id   AF-A0AA37PFV4-F1
#
_cell.length_a   1.000
_cell.length_b   1.000
_cell.length_c   1.000
_cell.angle_alpha   90.00
_cell.angle_beta   90.00
_cell.angle_gamma   90.00
#
_symmetry.space_group_name_H-M   'P 1'
#
loop_
_entity.id
_entity.type
_entity.pdbx_description
1 polymer ?
#
loop_
_entity_poly.entity_id
_entity_poly.type
_entity_poly.pdbx_seq_one_letter_code
_entity_poly.pdbx_strand_id
1 'polypeptide(L)'
;MAQSIKDNLKGNSGILVTTGGGAYLDNSLLDPYFSCSALDVLAIHAYGVDDFATSKLRSYVTKAKNAGKMLIMQEWGACYTNAENHNCNGGSPLSTTVRDTSIRNWAASIDAAGIPWFYWQILPNPDSHYGWDYEVGINDVNWDALKTAGVAAGQAESQFDFDRWVL
;
A
#
# COMPACT_ATOMS: atom_id res chain seq x y z
N MET A 1 -7.89 8.11 20.11
CA MET A 1 -8.69 7.12 19.34
C MET A 1 -8.07 5.72 19.41
N ALA A 2 -6.81 5.51 19.00
CA ALA A 2 -6.16 4.19 19.08
C ALA A 2 -6.19 3.54 20.49
N GLN A 3 -5.95 4.34 21.55
CA GLN A 3 -6.05 3.84 22.93
C GLN A 3 -7.43 3.26 23.26
N SER A 4 -8.50 3.92 22.80
CA SER A 4 -9.86 3.45 23.01
C SER A 4 -10.11 2.08 22.33
N ILE A 5 -9.47 1.80 21.20
CA ILE A 5 -9.52 0.47 20.57
C ILE A 5 -8.83 -0.55 21.50
N LYS A 6 -7.60 -0.27 21.95
CA LYS A 6 -6.85 -1.16 22.86
C LYS A 6 -7.61 -1.46 24.15
N ASP A 7 -8.25 -0.45 24.74
CA ASP A 7 -9.05 -0.62 25.97
C ASP A 7 -10.22 -1.60 25.75
N ASN A 8 -10.85 -1.54 24.57
CA ASN A 8 -11.95 -2.42 24.21
C ASN A 8 -11.51 -3.83 23.78
N LEU A 9 -10.24 -4.01 23.41
CA LEU A 9 -9.66 -5.34 23.15
C LEU A 9 -9.41 -6.14 24.44
N LYS A 10 -9.53 -5.53 25.63
CA LYS A 10 -9.43 -6.22 26.95
C LYS A 10 -8.18 -7.10 27.08
N GLY A 11 -7.04 -6.60 26.59
CA GLY A 11 -5.76 -7.32 26.63
C GLY A 11 -5.55 -8.34 25.50
N ASN A 12 -6.48 -8.47 24.55
CA ASN A 12 -6.27 -9.30 23.37
C ASN A 12 -5.14 -8.72 22.50
N SER A 13 -4.04 -9.45 22.39
CA SER A 13 -2.86 -9.10 21.58
C SER A 13 -2.85 -9.76 20.20
N GLY A 14 -3.87 -10.56 19.88
CA GLY A 14 -4.05 -11.16 18.55
C GLY A 14 -4.69 -10.22 17.53
N ILE A 15 -5.10 -9.01 17.94
CA ILE A 15 -5.66 -8.00 17.04
C ILE A 15 -4.74 -6.78 17.04
N LEU A 16 -4.20 -6.47 15.87
CA LEU A 16 -3.33 -5.32 15.64
C LEU A 16 -4.17 -4.05 15.44
N VAL A 17 -3.67 -2.94 15.96
CA VAL A 17 -4.23 -1.60 15.75
C VAL A 17 -3.31 -0.84 14.79
N THR A 18 -3.85 -0.47 13.64
CA THR A 18 -3.13 0.24 12.59
C THR A 18 -3.55 1.70 12.52
N THR A 19 -2.68 2.59 12.03
CA THR A 19 -3.13 3.87 11.47
C THR A 19 -3.86 3.63 10.14
N GLY A 20 -4.57 4.64 9.64
CA GLY A 20 -4.81 4.76 8.20
C GLY A 20 -3.57 5.33 7.51
N GLY A 21 -3.48 5.17 6.20
CA GLY A 21 -2.60 5.99 5.38
C GLY A 21 -3.14 7.42 5.19
N GLY A 22 -2.32 8.27 4.58
CA GLY A 22 -2.68 9.63 4.18
C GLY A 22 -2.99 9.68 2.69
N ALA A 23 -3.28 10.86 2.12
CA ALA A 23 -3.51 10.94 0.67
C ALA A 23 -2.28 10.51 -0.17
N TYR A 24 -1.06 10.63 0.36
CA TYR A 24 0.21 10.29 -0.29
C TYR A 24 1.25 9.82 0.74
N LEU A 25 2.45 9.45 0.31
CA LEU A 25 3.45 8.88 1.21
C LEU A 25 3.86 9.85 2.32
N ASP A 26 4.15 11.11 1.96
CA ASP A 26 4.71 12.09 2.89
C ASP A 26 3.71 12.63 3.93
N ASN A 27 2.41 12.44 3.72
CA ASN A 27 1.38 12.80 4.70
C ASN A 27 0.76 11.59 5.40
N SER A 28 1.27 10.38 5.14
CA SER A 28 0.73 9.17 5.75
C SER A 28 1.07 9.04 7.23
N LEU A 29 2.26 9.47 7.64
CA LEU A 29 2.74 9.26 9.01
C LEU A 29 3.22 10.55 9.66
N LEU A 30 2.50 10.97 10.70
CA LEU A 30 2.93 12.06 11.57
C LEU A 30 3.88 11.53 12.65
N ASP A 31 4.85 12.33 13.05
CA ASP A 31 5.86 11.95 14.07
C ASP A 31 5.27 11.34 15.36
N PRO A 32 4.14 11.83 15.92
CA PRO A 32 3.53 11.23 17.12
C PRO A 32 3.05 9.78 16.96
N TYR A 33 2.87 9.29 15.74
CA TYR A 33 2.43 7.91 15.51
C TYR A 33 3.53 6.90 15.88
N PHE A 34 4.79 7.26 15.67
CA PHE A 34 5.93 6.40 15.99
C PHE A 34 6.08 6.19 17.51
N SER A 35 5.69 7.15 18.34
CA SER A 35 5.76 7.03 19.80
C SER A 35 4.46 6.55 20.46
N CYS A 36 3.36 6.41 19.71
CA CYS A 36 2.08 5.99 20.26
C CYS A 36 2.10 4.50 20.63
N SER A 37 2.02 4.17 21.91
CA SER A 37 1.99 2.77 22.40
C SER A 37 0.76 1.99 21.96
N ALA A 38 -0.34 2.67 21.63
CA ALA A 38 -1.58 2.03 21.22
C ALA A 38 -1.60 1.59 19.74
N LEU A 39 -0.63 2.02 18.93
CA LEU A 39 -0.47 1.62 17.53
C LEU A 39 0.55 0.49 17.43
N ASP A 40 0.21 -0.58 16.70
CA ASP A 40 1.12 -1.70 16.42
C ASP A 40 1.69 -1.60 15.00
N VAL A 41 0.85 -1.17 14.06
CA VAL A 41 1.16 -1.06 12.63
C VAL A 41 0.99 0.39 12.18
N LEU A 42 1.92 0.86 11.36
CA LEU A 42 1.86 2.13 10.68
C LEU A 42 1.50 1.87 9.21
N ALA A 43 0.49 2.55 8.70
CA ALA A 43 0.06 2.45 7.32
C ALA A 43 0.57 3.63 6.50
N ILE A 44 1.02 3.35 5.28
CA ILE A 44 1.36 4.36 4.27
C ILE A 44 0.54 4.13 3.00
N HIS A 45 0.27 5.20 2.28
CA HIS A 45 -0.30 5.18 0.93
C HIS A 45 0.69 5.78 -0.07
N ALA A 46 0.69 5.31 -1.32
CA ALA A 46 1.54 5.86 -2.36
C ALA A 46 0.77 6.04 -3.68
N TYR A 47 0.74 7.28 -4.16
CA TYR A 47 0.13 7.64 -5.44
C TYR A 47 1.02 8.60 -6.26
N GLY A 48 2.03 9.25 -5.65
CA GLY A 48 3.05 9.97 -6.41
C GLY A 48 4.04 9.01 -7.06
N VAL A 49 4.46 9.24 -8.30
CA VAL A 49 5.46 8.38 -8.97
C VAL A 49 6.76 8.30 -8.15
N ASP A 50 7.19 9.43 -7.57
CA ASP A 50 8.38 9.50 -6.72
C ASP A 50 8.21 8.83 -5.35
N ASP A 51 6.97 8.55 -4.92
CA ASP A 51 6.71 7.80 -3.69
C ASP A 51 7.22 6.36 -3.78
N PHE A 52 7.22 5.79 -4.98
CA PHE A 52 7.66 4.42 -5.25
C PHE A 52 9.18 4.27 -5.35
N ALA A 53 9.96 5.33 -5.10
CA ALA A 53 11.40 5.17 -4.98
C ALA A 53 11.72 4.28 -3.75
N THR A 54 12.32 3.10 -3.98
CA THR A 54 12.68 2.16 -2.90
C THR A 54 13.50 2.84 -1.78
N SER A 55 14.37 3.79 -2.10
CA SER A 55 15.13 4.57 -1.12
C SER A 55 14.23 5.43 -0.22
N LYS A 56 13.19 6.05 -0.78
CA LYS A 56 12.19 6.83 -0.04
C LYS A 56 11.41 5.92 0.88
N LEU A 57 10.90 4.79 0.37
CA LEU A 57 10.17 3.78 1.15
C LEU A 57 11.01 3.19 2.30
N ARG A 58 12.28 2.88 2.06
CA ARG A 58 13.21 2.36 3.10
C ARG A 58 13.42 3.33 4.27
N SER A 59 13.25 4.63 4.06
CA SER A 59 13.31 5.60 5.16
C SER A 59 12.16 5.41 6.15
N TYR A 60 10.96 5.08 5.67
CA TYR A 60 9.80 4.78 6.50
C TYR A 60 9.96 3.43 7.22
N VAL A 61 10.51 2.42 6.53
CA VAL A 61 10.87 1.14 7.14
C VAL A 61 11.81 1.35 8.32
N THR A 62 12.88 2.13 8.12
CA THR A 62 13.87 2.42 9.16
C THR A 62 13.22 3.13 10.35
N LYS A 63 12.37 4.13 10.10
CA LYS A 63 11.65 4.85 11.18
C LYS A 63 10.73 3.91 11.96
N ALA A 64 9.95 3.08 11.27
CA ALA A 64 9.02 2.14 11.91
C ALA A 64 9.77 1.10 12.77
N LYS A 65 10.85 0.50 12.24
CA LYS A 65 11.70 -0.44 12.99
C LYS A 65 12.31 0.20 14.24
N ASN A 66 12.85 1.42 14.11
CA ASN A 66 13.41 2.16 15.24
C ASN A 66 12.36 2.48 16.33
N ALA A 67 11.09 2.60 15.93
CA ALA A 67 9.97 2.82 16.82
C ALA A 67 9.34 1.53 17.38
N GLY A 68 9.86 0.35 17.01
CA GLY A 68 9.27 -0.93 17.38
C GLY A 68 7.87 -1.14 16.80
N LYS A 69 7.60 -0.58 15.62
CA LYS A 69 6.33 -0.69 14.90
C LYS A 69 6.49 -1.53 13.64
N MET A 70 5.41 -2.16 13.21
CA MET A 70 5.32 -2.71 11.86
C MET A 70 4.90 -1.63 10.86
N LEU A 71 5.21 -1.82 9.58
CA LEU A 71 4.80 -0.92 8.50
C LEU A 71 4.07 -1.74 7.41
N ILE A 72 3.02 -1.15 6.84
CA ILE A 72 2.28 -1.72 5.71
C ILE A 72 1.97 -0.64 4.68
N MET A 73 2.11 -0.97 3.40
CA MET A 73 1.58 -0.14 2.30
C MET A 73 0.10 -0.47 2.16
N GLN A 74 -0.74 0.25 2.90
CA GLN A 74 -2.17 -0.05 2.98
C GLN A 74 -2.86 0.19 1.64
N GLU A 75 -2.38 1.14 0.83
CA GLU A 75 -2.93 1.43 -0.50
C GLU A 75 -1.85 1.97 -1.43
N TRP A 76 -1.91 1.54 -2.68
CA TRP A 76 -1.21 2.18 -3.78
C TRP A 76 -1.95 1.87 -5.08
N GLY A 77 -1.77 2.72 -6.09
CA GLY A 77 -2.51 2.60 -7.35
C GLY A 77 -1.69 3.03 -8.57
N ALA A 78 -2.05 2.45 -9.71
CA ALA A 78 -1.57 2.87 -11.01
C ALA A 78 -2.72 3.42 -11.84
N CYS A 79 -2.66 4.70 -12.16
CA CYS A 79 -3.70 5.43 -12.86
C CYS A 79 -4.00 4.77 -14.21
N TYR A 80 -5.27 4.63 -14.53
CA TYR A 80 -5.73 4.11 -15.81
C TYR A 80 -5.45 5.08 -16.96
N THR A 81 -5.46 6.38 -16.68
CA THR A 81 -5.30 7.43 -17.68
C THR A 81 -3.91 8.05 -17.67
N ASN A 82 -3.64 8.90 -18.66
CA ASN A 82 -2.43 9.71 -18.72
C ASN A 82 -2.46 10.96 -17.82
N ALA A 83 -3.44 11.07 -16.91
CA ALA A 83 -3.40 12.06 -15.83
C ALA A 83 -2.22 11.77 -14.88
N GLU A 84 -1.90 12.74 -14.02
CA GLU A 84 -0.87 12.53 -13.00
C GLU A 84 -1.29 11.41 -12.04
N ASN A 85 -0.37 10.49 -11.70
CA ASN A 85 -0.73 9.32 -10.91
C ASN A 85 -1.26 9.64 -9.50
N HIS A 86 -0.93 10.81 -8.95
CA HIS A 86 -1.45 11.26 -7.64
C HIS A 86 -2.77 12.03 -7.77
N ASN A 87 -3.26 12.21 -9.00
CA ASN A 87 -4.45 12.95 -9.34
C ASN A 87 -5.10 12.32 -10.59
N CYS A 88 -5.44 11.02 -10.50
CA CYS A 88 -5.97 10.22 -11.62
C CYS A 88 -7.39 10.60 -12.05
N ASN A 89 -7.63 11.86 -12.41
CA ASN A 89 -8.94 12.35 -12.81
C ASN A 89 -8.86 13.01 -14.18
N GLY A 90 -9.70 12.52 -15.09
CA GLY A 90 -9.67 12.90 -16.49
C GLY A 90 -8.51 12.28 -17.24
N GLY A 91 -8.13 12.89 -18.37
CA GLY A 91 -7.14 12.32 -19.29
C GLY A 91 -7.73 11.27 -20.22
N SER A 92 -6.85 10.56 -20.92
CA SER A 92 -7.18 9.46 -21.84
C SER A 92 -6.56 8.16 -21.32
N PRO A 93 -7.22 7.00 -21.56
CA PRO A 93 -6.66 5.70 -21.18
C PRO A 93 -5.22 5.52 -21.67
N LEU A 94 -4.35 5.05 -20.77
CA LEU A 94 -3.02 4.57 -21.13
C LEU A 94 -3.12 3.29 -21.95
N SER A 95 -2.07 2.97 -22.70
CA SER A 95 -1.96 1.63 -23.25
C SER A 95 -1.78 0.62 -22.11
N THR A 96 -2.34 -0.59 -22.29
CA THR A 96 -2.24 -1.68 -21.32
C THR A 96 -0.79 -1.93 -20.89
N THR A 97 0.15 -1.94 -21.84
CA THR A 97 1.57 -2.16 -21.59
C THR A 97 2.18 -1.10 -20.66
N VAL A 98 1.78 0.16 -20.78
CA VAL A 98 2.31 1.24 -19.93
C VAL A 98 1.85 1.03 -18.49
N ARG A 99 0.54 0.82 -18.28
CA ARG A 99 0.00 0.61 -16.94
C ARG A 99 0.48 -0.70 -16.31
N ASP A 100 0.57 -1.78 -17.08
CA ASP A 100 1.17 -3.06 -16.63
C ASP A 100 2.62 -2.88 -16.15
N THR A 101 3.39 -2.05 -16.86
CA THR A 101 4.78 -1.77 -16.51
C THR A 101 4.85 -0.97 -15.21
N SER A 102 3.99 0.04 -15.02
CA SER A 102 3.89 0.78 -13.77
C SER A 102 3.52 -0.13 -12.60
N ILE A 103 2.49 -0.98 -12.74
CA ILE A 103 2.06 -1.93 -11.70
C ILE A 103 3.23 -2.84 -11.29
N ARG A 104 3.91 -3.47 -12.25
CA ARG A 104 5.03 -4.38 -11.94
C ARG A 104 6.20 -3.66 -11.30
N ASN A 105 6.60 -2.50 -11.83
CA ASN A 105 7.77 -1.78 -11.32
C ASN A 105 7.52 -1.22 -9.92
N TRP A 106 6.34 -0.66 -9.67
CA TRP A 106 6.03 -0.07 -8.37
C TRP A 106 5.81 -1.12 -7.30
N ALA A 107 5.14 -2.24 -7.61
CA ALA A 107 5.08 -3.39 -6.70
C ALA A 107 6.50 -3.89 -6.37
N ALA A 108 7.35 -4.10 -7.38
CA ALA A 108 8.74 -4.53 -7.16
C ALA A 108 9.55 -3.54 -6.31
N SER A 109 9.32 -2.24 -6.47
CA SER A 109 9.96 -1.23 -5.62
C SER A 109 9.53 -1.30 -4.15
N ILE A 110 8.24 -1.58 -3.89
CA ILE A 110 7.68 -1.77 -2.55
C ILE A 110 8.23 -3.07 -1.94
N ASP A 111 8.22 -4.16 -2.70
CA ASP A 111 8.80 -5.46 -2.31
C ASP A 111 10.30 -5.32 -1.99
N ALA A 112 11.06 -4.58 -2.80
CA ALA A 112 12.48 -4.32 -2.57
C ALA A 112 12.75 -3.42 -1.35
N ALA A 113 11.75 -2.67 -0.87
CA ALA A 113 11.79 -1.99 0.41
C ALA A 113 11.42 -2.93 1.58
N GLY A 114 10.89 -4.11 1.27
CA GLY A 114 10.44 -5.13 2.22
C GLY A 114 9.18 -4.71 2.97
N ILE A 115 8.24 -4.10 2.26
CA ILE A 115 6.96 -3.64 2.81
C ILE A 115 5.84 -4.50 2.20
N PRO A 116 5.01 -5.18 3.01
CA PRO A 116 3.81 -5.84 2.50
C PRO A 116 2.77 -4.79 2.04
N TRP A 117 1.93 -5.14 1.07
CA TRP A 117 1.04 -4.15 0.44
C TRP A 117 -0.35 -4.67 0.05
N PHE A 118 -1.30 -3.74 -0.06
CA PHE A 118 -2.58 -3.92 -0.74
C PHE A 118 -2.73 -2.91 -1.88
N TYR A 119 -3.28 -3.35 -3.02
CA TYR A 119 -3.53 -2.51 -4.19
C TYR A 119 -4.92 -1.88 -4.11
N TRP A 120 -5.04 -0.61 -4.48
CA TRP A 120 -6.31 0.11 -4.58
C TRP A 120 -6.78 0.18 -6.05
N GLN A 121 -7.89 -0.43 -6.43
CA GLN A 121 -8.55 -1.54 -5.73
C GLN A 121 -8.87 -2.67 -6.71
N ILE A 122 -8.91 -3.89 -6.20
CA ILE A 122 -9.29 -5.06 -7.01
C ILE A 122 -10.81 -5.18 -7.03
N LEU A 123 -11.41 -5.13 -8.21
CA LEU A 123 -12.85 -5.30 -8.38
C LEU A 123 -13.19 -6.76 -8.72
N PRO A 124 -14.31 -7.31 -8.21
CA PRO A 124 -14.75 -8.67 -8.57
C PRO A 124 -15.33 -8.77 -9.99
N ASN A 125 -15.43 -7.67 -10.72
CA ASN A 125 -15.96 -7.57 -12.08
C ASN A 125 -14.98 -6.76 -12.94
N PRO A 126 -15.13 -6.75 -14.28
CA PRO A 126 -14.42 -5.81 -15.14
C PRO A 126 -14.59 -4.37 -14.66
N ASP A 127 -13.54 -3.58 -14.84
CA ASP A 127 -13.53 -2.19 -14.41
C ASP A 127 -14.36 -1.33 -15.37
N SER A 128 -15.28 -0.57 -14.79
CA SER A 128 -16.12 0.39 -15.51
C SER A 128 -15.40 1.70 -15.82
N HIS A 129 -14.20 1.90 -15.28
CA HIS A 129 -13.33 3.04 -15.49
C HIS A 129 -13.96 4.39 -15.08
N TYR A 130 -14.55 4.45 -13.89
CA TYR A 130 -15.23 5.65 -13.38
C TYR A 130 -14.32 6.52 -12.49
N GLY A 131 -14.22 7.80 -12.84
CA GLY A 131 -13.67 8.81 -11.93
C GLY A 131 -12.16 8.69 -11.70
N TRP A 132 -11.77 8.44 -10.44
CA TRP A 132 -10.39 8.37 -9.98
C TRP A 132 -9.80 6.98 -10.16
N ASP A 133 -9.57 6.63 -11.42
CA ASP A 133 -9.48 5.23 -11.86
C ASP A 133 -8.10 4.61 -11.59
N TYR A 134 -8.00 3.91 -10.46
CA TYR A 134 -6.89 3.03 -10.12
C TYR A 134 -7.31 1.56 -10.10
N GLU A 135 -8.60 1.29 -10.27
CA GLU A 135 -9.24 -0.01 -10.18
C GLU A 135 -8.65 -1.02 -11.18
N VAL A 136 -8.61 -2.29 -10.78
CA VAL A 136 -8.31 -3.42 -11.65
C VAL A 136 -9.36 -4.50 -11.42
N GLY A 137 -10.14 -4.79 -12.46
CA GLY A 137 -11.10 -5.89 -12.44
C GLY A 137 -10.42 -7.25 -12.52
N ILE A 138 -10.93 -8.24 -11.77
CA ILE A 138 -10.46 -9.63 -11.94
C ILE A 138 -10.77 -10.11 -13.37
N ASN A 139 -9.80 -10.80 -13.97
CA ASN A 139 -9.85 -11.28 -15.36
C ASN A 139 -10.05 -10.18 -16.41
N ASP A 140 -9.72 -8.93 -16.09
CA ASP A 140 -9.81 -7.79 -16.98
C ASP A 140 -8.41 -7.26 -17.38
N VAL A 141 -8.38 -6.15 -18.13
CA VAL A 141 -7.17 -5.41 -18.45
C VAL A 141 -6.35 -5.14 -17.17
N ASN A 142 -5.03 -5.31 -17.27
CA ASN A 142 -4.06 -5.18 -16.18
C ASN A 142 -4.12 -6.25 -15.06
N TRP A 143 -5.14 -7.12 -15.03
CA TRP A 143 -5.26 -8.15 -14.00
C TRP A 143 -4.06 -9.09 -13.95
N ASP A 144 -3.59 -9.59 -15.09
CA ASP A 144 -2.47 -10.51 -15.12
C ASP A 144 -1.17 -9.86 -14.63
N ALA A 145 -0.99 -8.56 -14.88
CA ALA A 145 0.15 -7.81 -14.34
C ALA A 145 0.07 -7.68 -12.82
N LEU A 146 -1.11 -7.30 -12.28
CA LEU A 146 -1.32 -7.19 -10.84
C LEU A 146 -1.22 -8.53 -10.12
N LYS A 147 -1.79 -9.59 -10.70
CA LYS A 147 -1.69 -10.96 -10.19
C LYS A 147 -0.24 -11.43 -10.14
N THR A 148 0.53 -11.18 -11.21
CA THR A 148 1.96 -11.52 -11.25
C THR A 148 2.73 -10.78 -10.17
N ALA A 149 2.46 -9.48 -9.99
CA ALA A 149 3.05 -8.68 -8.93
C ALA A 149 2.69 -9.21 -7.53
N GLY A 150 1.42 -9.57 -7.28
CA GLY A 150 0.97 -10.14 -6.01
C GLY A 150 1.61 -11.49 -5.68
N VAL A 151 1.79 -12.37 -6.67
CA VAL A 151 2.52 -13.64 -6.49
C VAL A 151 3.99 -13.39 -6.13
N ALA A 152 4.64 -12.42 -6.78
CA ALA A 152 6.02 -12.05 -6.47
C ALA A 152 6.14 -11.46 -5.06
N ALA A 153 5.21 -10.60 -4.65
CA ALA A 153 5.17 -10.03 -3.30
C ALA A 153 5.04 -11.11 -2.22
N GLY A 154 4.26 -12.17 -2.45
CA GLY A 154 4.16 -13.32 -1.55
C GLY A 154 5.45 -14.14 -1.39
N GLN A 155 6.46 -13.88 -2.22
CA GLN A 155 7.79 -14.52 -2.17
C GLN A 155 8.88 -13.54 -1.75
N ALA A 156 8.57 -12.24 -1.63
CA ALA A 156 9.52 -11.21 -1.28
C ALA A 156 9.86 -11.25 0.22
N GLU A 157 11.10 -10.87 0.56
CA GLU A 157 11.51 -10.75 1.96
C GLU A 157 10.89 -9.48 2.59
N SER A 158 10.00 -9.69 3.56
CA SER A 158 9.42 -8.60 4.35
C SER A 158 10.37 -8.16 5.47
N GLN A 159 10.43 -6.86 5.74
CA GLN A 159 11.12 -6.30 6.92
C GLN A 159 10.31 -6.42 8.21
N PHE A 160 9.06 -6.88 8.11
CA PHE A 160 8.12 -7.01 9.19
C PHE A 160 7.47 -8.39 9.13
N ASP A 161 7.61 -9.14 10.22
CA ASP A 161 7.03 -10.46 10.38
C ASP A 161 5.57 -10.33 10.83
N PHE A 162 4.65 -10.71 9.96
CA PHE A 162 3.22 -10.75 10.24
C PHE A 162 2.71 -12.17 10.51
N ASP A 163 3.56 -13.21 10.49
CA ASP A 163 3.17 -14.63 10.46
C ASP A 163 2.25 -15.02 11.63
N ARG A 164 2.45 -14.40 12.79
CA ARG A 164 1.61 -14.62 13.97
C ARG A 164 0.14 -14.18 13.78
N TRP A 165 -0.13 -13.26 12.84
CA TRP A 165 -1.43 -12.62 12.64
C TRP A 165 -2.10 -12.98 11.30
N VAL A 166 -1.43 -13.73 10.43
CA VAL A 166 -2.02 -14.34 9.24
C VAL A 166 -2.37 -15.81 9.53
N LEU A 167 -3.53 -16.25 9.03
CA LEU A 167 -4.11 -17.58 9.29
C LEU A 167 -3.47 -18.68 8.44
#